data_AF-A0A537CSI2-F1
#
_entry.id   AF-A0A537CSI2-F1
#
_cell.length_a   1.000
_cell.length_b   1.000
_cell.length_c   1.000
_cell.angle_alpha   90.00
_cell.angle_beta   90.00
_cell.angle_gamma   90.00
#
_symmetry.space_group_name_H-M   'P 1'
#
loop_
_entity.id
_entity.type
_entity.pdbx_description
1 polymer ?
#
loop_
_entity_poly.entity_id
_entity_poly.type
_entity_poly.pdbx_seq_one_letter_code
_entity_poly.pdbx_strand_id
1 'polypeptide(L)' 'MDINEIMRLLPHRYPFLLVDRVLECEEGQRIKAVKNVTLNEPFFQGHFPGYPVMPGVL' A
#
# COMPACT_ATOMS: atom_id res chain seq x y z
N MET A 1 9.29 -2.89 10.14
CA MET A 1 8.26 -3.94 10.02
C MET A 1 8.14 -4.34 8.57
N ASP A 2 8.29 -5.63 8.27
CA ASP A 2 8.16 -6.17 6.92
C ASP A 2 6.72 -6.56 6.55
N ILE A 3 6.52 -7.03 5.32
CA ILE A 3 5.18 -7.39 4.82
C ILE A 3 4.53 -8.55 5.57
N ASN A 4 5.32 -9.51 6.09
CA ASN A 4 4.78 -10.66 6.81
C ASN A 4 4.22 -10.24 8.17
N GLU A 5 4.92 -9.36 8.87
CA GLU A 5 4.44 -8.76 10.11
C GLU A 5 3.17 -7.94 9.87
N ILE A 6 3.16 -7.09 8.82
CA ILE A 6 2.01 -6.28 8.44
C ILE A 6 0.78 -7.16 8.15
N MET A 7 0.94 -8.25 7.41
CA MET A 7 -0.15 -9.18 7.10
C MET A 7 -0.71 -9.92 8.32
N ARG A 8 0.10 -10.11 9.37
CA ARG A 8 -0.39 -10.68 10.65
C ARG A 8 -1.20 -9.68 11.45
N LEU A 9 -0.83 -8.41 11.41
CA LEU A 9 -1.48 -7.34 12.17
C LEU A 9 -2.73 -6.80 11.48
N LEU A 10 -2.72 -6.66 10.16
CA LEU A 10 -3.83 -6.14 9.37
C LEU A 10 -4.65 -7.26 8.73
N PRO A 11 -5.99 -7.15 8.70
CA PRO A 11 -6.85 -8.12 8.03
C PRO A 11 -6.83 -7.98 6.49
N HIS A 12 -6.41 -6.82 5.96
CA HIS A 12 -6.38 -6.53 4.52
C HIS A 12 -5.50 -7.52 3.76
N ARG A 13 -5.95 -7.92 2.56
CA ARG A 13 -5.24 -8.81 1.62
C ARG A 13 -5.32 -8.23 0.22
N TYR A 14 -4.61 -8.84 -0.73
CA TYR A 14 -4.70 -8.46 -2.13
C TYR A 14 -6.18 -8.43 -2.60
N PRO A 15 -6.60 -7.39 -3.35
CA PRO A 15 -5.81 -6.27 -3.87
C PRO A 15 -5.80 -5.00 -2.99
N PHE A 16 -6.22 -5.08 -1.72
CA PHE A 16 -6.48 -3.92 -0.85
C PHE A 16 -5.56 -3.80 0.38
N LEU A 17 -4.47 -4.56 0.42
CA LEU A 17 -3.36 -4.30 1.34
C LEU A 17 -2.41 -3.31 0.67
N LEU A 18 -2.40 -2.06 1.14
CA LEU A 18 -1.72 -0.94 0.48
C LEU A 18 -0.57 -0.37 1.32
N VAL A 19 0.06 -1.20 2.17
CA VAL A 19 1.25 -0.85 2.93
C VAL A 19 2.28 -1.97 2.77
N ASP A 20 3.43 -1.65 2.17
CA ASP A 20 4.47 -2.67 1.88
C ASP A 20 5.49 -2.80 3.02
N ARG A 21 5.77 -1.69 3.71
CA ARG A 21 6.79 -1.63 4.77
C ARG A 21 6.52 -0.48 5.73
N VAL A 22 6.77 -0.70 7.03
CA VAL A 22 6.88 0.39 8.01
C VAL A 22 8.35 0.72 8.25
N LEU A 23 8.72 1.98 8.03
CA LEU A 23 10.07 2.51 8.21
C LEU A 23 10.32 2.98 9.64
N GLU A 24 9.36 3.69 10.23
CA GLU A 24 9.44 4.26 11.59
C GLU A 24 8.07 4.09 12.28
N CYS A 25 8.06 3.77 13.58
CA CYS A 25 6.84 3.66 14.38
C CYS A 25 7.14 4.12 15.82
N GLU A 26 6.49 5.20 16.23
CA GLU A 26 6.48 5.72 17.60
C GLU A 26 5.08 5.55 18.16
N GLU A 27 4.93 4.62 19.09
CA GLU A 27 3.63 4.21 19.62
C GLU A 27 2.85 5.40 20.22
N GLY A 28 1.58 5.53 19.82
CA GLY A 28 0.71 6.64 20.25
C GLY A 28 1.05 8.00 19.63
N GLN A 29 2.07 8.11 18.77
CA GLN A 29 2.52 9.38 18.22
C GLN A 29 2.50 9.41 16.68
N ARG A 30 3.35 8.61 16.03
CA ARG A 30 3.48 8.62 14.56
C ARG A 30 3.91 7.29 13.98
N ILE A 31 3.53 7.06 12.73
CA ILE A 31 4.00 5.94 11.92
C ILE A 31 4.37 6.45 10.53
N LYS A 32 5.50 5.98 10.00
CA LYS A 32 5.96 6.26 8.64
C LYS A 32 6.08 4.95 7.88
N ALA A 33 5.29 4.82 6.81
CA ALA A 33 5.24 3.62 6.00
C ALA A 33 5.42 3.95 4.52
N VAL A 34 5.65 2.91 3.72
CA VAL A 34 5.85 3.01 2.27
C VAL A 34 4.92 2.03 1.56
N LYS A 35 4.33 2.51 0.48
CA LYS A 35 3.71 1.71 -0.58
C LYS A 35 4.48 1.98 -1.86
N ASN A 36 5.05 0.93 -2.45
CA ASN A 36 5.65 1.03 -3.77
C ASN A 36 4.54 1.06 -4.80
N VAL A 37 4.70 1.92 -5.81
CA VAL A 37 3.74 2.06 -6.91
C VAL A 37 4.33 1.38 -8.13
N THR A 38 3.60 0.43 -8.72
CA THR A 38 4.04 -0.29 -9.92
C THR A 38 2.92 -0.40 -10.94
N LEU A 39 3.27 -0.29 -12.22
CA LEU A 39 2.36 -0.48 -13.35
C LEU A 39 1.62 -1.84 -13.32
N ASN A 40 2.17 -2.84 -12.61
CA ASN A 40 1.58 -4.17 -12.48
C ASN A 40 0.48 -4.27 -11.40
N GLU A 41 -0.07 -3.15 -10.93
CA GLU A 41 -1.20 -3.15 -9.97
C GLU A 41 -2.56 -3.14 -10.69
N PRO A 42 -3.56 -3.88 -10.16
CA PRO A 42 -4.81 -4.13 -10.89
C PRO A 42 -5.63 -2.87 -11.20
N PHE A 43 -5.57 -1.85 -10.34
CA PHE A 43 -6.34 -0.62 -10.52
C PHE A 43 -5.83 0.26 -11.67
N PHE A 44 -4.58 0.11 -12.12
CA PHE A 44 -4.05 0.87 -13.26
C PHE A 44 -4.67 0.48 -14.60
N GLN A 45 -5.27 -0.72 -14.71
CA GLN A 45 -6.04 -1.13 -15.90
C GLN A 45 -7.24 -0.20 -16.14
N GLY A 46 -7.82 0.35 -15.06
CA GLY A 46 -8.99 1.22 -15.12
C GLY A 46 -8.72 2.69 -14.81
N HIS A 47 -7.55 3.05 -14.29
CA HIS A 47 -7.28 4.40 -13.80
C HIS A 47 -5.92 4.94 -14.31
N PHE A 48 -5.81 5.39 -15.56
CA PHE A 48 -6.77 5.29 -16.67
C PHE A 48 -6.11 4.50 -17.83
N PRO A 49 -6.89 3.88 -18.74
CA PRO A 49 -6.33 3.20 -19.90
C PRO A 49 -5.38 4.12 -20.71
N GLY A 50 -4.12 3.70 -20.86
CA GLY A 50 -3.08 4.47 -21.56
C GLY A 50 -2.51 5.66 -20.78
N TYR A 51 -3.02 5.96 -19.59
CA TYR A 51 -2.54 7.03 -18.70
C TYR A 51 -2.66 6.61 -17.23
N PRO A 52 -1.74 5.76 -16.74
CA PRO A 52 -1.81 5.19 -15.40
C PRO A 52 -1.56 6.27 -14.33
N VAL A 53 -2.53 6.45 -13.43
CA VAL A 53 -2.48 7.41 -12.32
C VAL A 53 -2.89 6.69 -11.04
N MET A 54 -2.15 6.85 -9.94
CA MET A 54 -2.57 6.24 -8.67
C MET A 54 -3.85 6.94 -8.19
N PRO A 55 -4.96 6.21 -7.91
CA PRO A 55 -6.16 6.83 -7.39
C PRO A 55 -5.88 7.49 -6.03
N GLY A 56 -6.21 8.78 -5.88
CA GLY A 56 -5.92 9.53 -4.64
C GLY A 56 -6.74 9.12 -3.42
N VAL A 57 -7.73 8.23 -3.60
CA VAL A 57 -8.55 7.66 -2.53
C VAL A 57 -7.98 6.35 -1.96
N LEU A 58 -6.89 5.83 -2.55
CA LEU A 58 -6.20 4.61 -2.12
C LEU A 58 -5.04 4.90 -1.15
#